data_AF-A0A2T0K9R3-F1
#
_entry.id   AF-A0A2T0K9R3-F1
#
_cell.length_a   1.000
_cell.length_b   1.000
_cell.length_c   1.000
_cell.angle_alpha   90.00
_cell.angle_beta   90.00
_cell.angle_gamma   90.00
#
_symmetry.space_group_name_H-M   'P 1'
#
loop_
_entity.id
_entity.type
_entity.pdbx_description
1 polymer ?
#
loop_
_entity_poly.entity_id
_entity_poly.type
_entity_poly.pdbx_seq_one_letter_code
_entity_poly.pdbx_strand_id
1 'polypeptide(L)'
;MTGTPRAARRLLTAERRSDVRATDPTGYITPDAPPIMIRHGQDDPLVPHAQSILLYNAPRAAGAEATFFSVPGAGHDRRQVLDPANHSRHTVYRTGRGVERITVGPPAPSWEVIEQFLRTAMAWPRI
;
A
#
# COMPACT_ATOMS: atom_id res chain seq x y z
N MET A 1 -37.67 29.62 11.74
CA MET A 1 -36.51 29.27 12.60
C MET A 1 -35.95 27.94 12.05
N THR A 2 -35.26 27.93 10.91
CA THR A 2 -33.79 28.04 10.70
C THR A 2 -32.97 26.97 11.43
N GLY A 3 -32.36 26.07 10.66
CA GLY A 3 -31.33 25.16 11.14
C GLY A 3 -30.91 24.09 10.13
N THR A 4 -30.42 24.48 8.95
CA THR A 4 -29.75 23.54 8.02
C THR A 4 -28.47 23.01 8.69
N PRO A 5 -28.20 21.69 8.73
CA PRO A 5 -26.91 21.21 9.23
C PRO A 5 -25.84 21.61 8.22
N ARG A 6 -25.00 22.56 8.60
CA ARG A 6 -23.84 22.97 7.81
C ARG A 6 -22.84 21.82 7.87
N ALA A 7 -22.91 20.91 6.89
CA ALA A 7 -21.87 19.91 6.65
C ALA A 7 -20.53 20.66 6.60
N ALA A 8 -19.66 20.35 7.54
CA ALA A 8 -18.35 20.96 7.69
C ALA A 8 -17.45 20.49 6.56
N ARG A 9 -17.65 21.01 5.35
CA ARG A 9 -16.64 20.98 4.29
C ARG A 9 -15.56 21.97 4.68
N ARG A 10 -14.68 21.54 5.58
CA ARG A 10 -13.55 22.32 6.06
C ARG A 10 -12.57 22.48 4.90
N LEU A 11 -12.58 23.66 4.27
CA LEU A 11 -11.56 24.06 3.31
C LEU A 11 -10.19 23.97 4.02
N LEU A 12 -9.29 23.14 3.52
CA LEU A 12 -7.92 23.07 4.02
C LEU A 12 -7.22 24.41 3.72
N THR A 13 -6.70 25.07 4.76
CA THR A 13 -5.91 26.31 4.62
C THR A 13 -4.62 26.03 3.84
N ALA A 14 -3.97 27.06 3.28
CA ALA A 14 -2.72 26.89 2.53
C ALA A 14 -1.62 26.17 3.33
N GLU A 15 -1.44 26.57 4.58
CA GLU A 15 -0.52 25.94 5.55
C GLU A 15 -0.88 24.48 5.81
N ARG A 16 -2.17 24.16 5.98
CA ARG A 16 -2.62 22.77 6.11
C ARG A 16 -2.39 21.95 4.83
N ARG A 17 -2.42 22.58 3.65
CA ARG A 17 -2.09 21.92 2.38
C ARG A 17 -0.59 21.64 2.26
N SER A 18 0.28 22.55 2.70
CA SER A 18 1.72 22.30 2.74
C SER A 18 2.08 21.18 3.72
N ASP A 19 1.45 21.17 4.90
CA ASP A 19 1.68 20.11 5.90
C ASP A 19 1.24 18.75 5.38
N VAL A 20 0.03 18.67 4.82
CA VAL A 20 -0.48 17.44 4.19
C VAL A 20 0.50 16.95 3.12
N ARG A 21 0.95 17.84 2.21
CA ARG A 21 1.90 17.48 1.16
C ARG A 21 3.24 17.00 1.72
N ALA A 22 3.76 17.62 2.76
CA ALA A 22 5.01 17.23 3.38
C ALA A 22 4.91 15.85 4.07
N THR A 23 3.73 15.48 4.56
CA THR A 23 3.48 14.20 5.24
C THR A 23 2.97 13.08 4.32
N ASP A 24 2.64 13.38 3.06
CA ASP A 24 2.15 12.38 2.11
C ASP A 24 3.34 11.59 1.52
N PRO A 25 3.51 10.30 1.86
CA PRO A 25 4.65 9.52 1.38
C PRO A 25 4.62 9.32 -0.14
N THR A 26 3.45 9.40 -0.78
CA THR A 26 3.31 9.16 -2.22
C THR A 26 4.01 10.22 -3.05
N GLY A 27 4.15 11.44 -2.52
CA GLY A 27 4.82 12.56 -3.18
C GLY A 27 6.34 12.43 -3.28
N TYR A 28 6.93 11.45 -2.58
CA TYR A 28 8.37 11.19 -2.57
C TYR A 28 8.78 10.02 -3.48
N ILE A 29 7.82 9.35 -4.13
CA ILE A 29 8.10 8.19 -4.97
C ILE A 29 8.60 8.65 -6.34
N THR A 30 9.79 8.19 -6.70
CA THR A 30 10.46 8.44 -7.99
C THR A 30 10.61 7.14 -8.78
N PRO A 31 10.96 7.19 -10.08
CA PRO A 31 11.27 5.99 -10.85
C PRO A 31 12.43 5.15 -10.27
N ASP A 32 13.36 5.79 -9.56
CA ASP A 32 14.52 5.17 -8.92
C ASP A 32 14.24 4.65 -7.50
N ALA A 33 12.98 4.72 -7.04
CA ALA A 33 12.60 4.18 -5.76
C ALA A 33 13.00 2.69 -5.66
N PRO A 34 13.53 2.24 -4.51
CA PRO A 34 13.81 0.82 -4.30
C PRO A 34 12.51 0.01 -4.41
N PRO A 35 12.58 -1.30 -4.71
CA PRO A 35 11.40 -2.15 -4.72
C PRO A 35 10.62 -2.03 -3.39
N ILE A 36 9.31 -1.81 -3.47
CA ILE A 36 8.43 -1.66 -2.30
C ILE A 36 7.57 -2.91 -2.13
N MET A 37 7.39 -3.37 -0.89
CA MET A 37 6.42 -4.42 -0.55
C MET A 37 5.41 -3.91 0.47
N ILE A 38 4.13 -4.01 0.13
CA ILE A 38 2.98 -3.61 0.95
C ILE A 38 2.17 -4.87 1.29
N ARG A 39 1.75 -5.01 2.54
CA ARG A 39 0.76 -6.03 2.95
C ARG A 39 -0.27 -5.36 3.83
N HIS A 40 -1.55 -5.59 3.54
CA HIS A 40 -2.64 -4.94 4.27
C HIS A 40 -3.84 -5.87 4.36
N GLY A 41 -4.40 -6.00 5.56
CA GLY A 41 -5.72 -6.57 5.76
C GLY A 41 -6.82 -5.66 5.21
N GLN A 42 -7.84 -6.23 4.56
CA GLN A 42 -8.94 -5.43 4.02
C GLN A 42 -9.86 -4.85 5.11
N ASP A 43 -9.88 -5.49 6.28
CA ASP A 43 -10.75 -5.13 7.41
C ASP A 43 -9.97 -4.38 8.50
N ASP A 44 -8.88 -3.70 8.14
CA ASP A 44 -8.09 -2.88 9.06
C ASP A 44 -8.92 -1.70 9.59
N PRO A 45 -9.21 -1.65 10.91
CA PRO A 45 -10.05 -0.60 11.48
C PRO A 45 -9.27 0.68 11.82
N LEU A 46 -7.94 0.64 11.78
CA LEU A 46 -7.07 1.75 12.18
C LEU A 46 -6.56 2.53 10.96
N VAL A 47 -6.19 1.81 9.90
CA VAL A 47 -5.73 2.40 8.65
C VAL A 47 -6.63 1.89 7.53
N PRO A 48 -7.46 2.74 6.90
CA PRO A 48 -8.30 2.30 5.81
C PRO A 48 -7.47 1.68 4.68
N HIS A 49 -7.86 0.48 4.22
CA HIS A 49 -7.18 -0.25 3.15
C HIS A 49 -6.90 0.58 1.89
N ALA A 50 -7.78 1.54 1.58
CA ALA A 50 -7.62 2.49 0.48
C ALA A 50 -6.31 3.29 0.53
N GLN A 51 -5.72 3.51 1.71
CA GLN A 51 -4.41 4.16 1.84
C GLN A 51 -3.29 3.34 1.18
N SER A 52 -3.31 2.01 1.28
CA SER A 52 -2.36 1.15 0.58
C SER A 52 -2.62 1.09 -0.92
N ILE A 53 -3.87 1.22 -1.36
CA ILE A 53 -4.19 1.35 -2.79
C ILE A 53 -3.57 2.64 -3.36
N LEU A 54 -3.71 3.77 -2.65
CA LEU A 54 -3.08 5.03 -3.04
C LEU A 54 -1.55 4.90 -3.08
N LEU A 55 -0.97 4.31 -2.04
CA LEU A 55 0.48 4.08 -1.97
C LEU A 55 0.99 3.16 -3.09
N TYR A 56 0.26 2.11 -3.46
CA TYR A 56 0.64 1.21 -4.56
C TYR A 56 0.53 1.88 -5.94
N ASN A 57 -0.45 2.75 -6.13
CA ASN A 57 -0.64 3.45 -7.39
C ASN A 57 0.48 4.45 -7.71
N ALA A 58 1.15 5.00 -6.70
CA ALA A 58 2.26 5.93 -6.88
C ALA A 58 3.51 5.31 -7.56
N PRO A 59 4.11 4.19 -7.09
CA PRO A 59 5.21 3.53 -7.79
C PRO A 59 4.77 2.96 -9.13
N ARG A 60 3.51 2.50 -9.25
CA ARG A 60 2.93 2.09 -10.53
C ARG A 60 2.94 3.23 -11.56
N ALA A 61 2.49 4.42 -11.17
CA ALA A 61 2.51 5.60 -12.03
C ALA A 61 3.93 6.08 -12.35
N ALA A 62 4.87 5.93 -11.42
CA ALA A 62 6.28 6.26 -11.63
C ALA A 62 7.07 5.21 -12.43
N GLY A 63 6.46 4.04 -12.73
CA GLY A 63 7.14 2.91 -13.38
C GLY A 63 8.10 2.12 -12.46
N ALA A 64 8.13 2.45 -11.17
CA ALA A 64 8.95 1.80 -10.15
C ALA A 64 8.39 0.42 -9.76
N GLU A 65 9.22 -0.38 -9.09
CA GLU A 65 8.86 -1.73 -8.66
C GLU A 65 8.08 -1.72 -7.34
N ALA A 66 6.89 -2.33 -7.33
CA ALA A 66 6.14 -2.53 -6.09
C ALA A 66 5.29 -3.80 -6.13
N THR A 67 5.15 -4.44 -4.97
CA THR A 67 4.24 -5.57 -4.75
C THR A 67 3.28 -5.24 -3.61
N PHE A 68 1.98 -5.47 -3.80
CA PHE A 68 0.96 -5.26 -2.78
C PHE A 68 0.10 -6.51 -2.57
N PHE A 69 0.10 -7.04 -1.34
CA PHE A 69 -0.80 -8.11 -0.90
C PHE A 69 -2.00 -7.52 -0.16
N SER A 70 -3.19 -7.69 -0.74
CA SER A 70 -4.48 -7.32 -0.14
C SER A 70 -5.14 -8.58 0.41
N VAL A 71 -5.30 -8.66 1.74
CA VAL A 71 -5.69 -9.88 2.45
C VAL A 71 -7.13 -9.73 2.99
N PRO A 72 -8.13 -10.43 2.41
CA PRO A 72 -9.52 -10.36 2.88
C PRO A 72 -9.64 -10.97 4.29
N GLY A 73 -10.52 -10.41 5.13
CA GLY A 73 -10.76 -10.91 6.49
C GLY A 73 -9.71 -10.53 7.54
N ALA A 74 -8.53 -10.08 7.11
CA ALA A 74 -7.47 -9.64 8.03
C ALA A 74 -7.68 -8.17 8.42
N GLY A 75 -7.42 -7.84 9.69
CA GLY A 75 -7.37 -6.48 10.21
C GLY A 75 -5.94 -5.94 10.30
N HIS A 76 -5.69 -5.11 11.32
CA HIS A 76 -4.42 -4.40 11.50
C HIS A 76 -3.25 -5.28 12.00
N ASP A 77 -3.52 -6.40 12.66
CA ASP A 77 -2.46 -7.22 13.27
C ASP A 77 -1.71 -8.02 12.18
N ARG A 78 -0.38 -7.92 12.16
CA ARG A 78 0.47 -8.73 11.26
C ARG A 78 0.14 -10.22 11.37
N ARG A 79 -0.24 -10.72 12.55
CA ARG A 79 -0.58 -12.13 12.76
C ARG A 79 -1.71 -12.55 11.84
N GLN A 80 -2.73 -11.72 11.65
CA GLN A 80 -3.85 -11.99 10.76
C GLN A 80 -3.44 -11.90 9.30
N VAL A 81 -2.67 -10.88 8.93
CA VAL A 81 -2.17 -10.69 7.56
C VAL A 81 -1.28 -11.85 7.11
N LEU A 82 -0.48 -12.41 8.03
CA LEU A 82 0.44 -13.52 7.75
C LEU A 82 -0.17 -14.91 8.04
N ASP A 83 -1.40 -14.99 8.55
CA ASP A 83 -2.07 -16.25 8.90
C ASP A 83 -2.50 -17.02 7.63
N PRO A 84 -2.02 -18.26 7.41
CA PRO A 84 -2.48 -19.12 6.32
C PRO A 84 -4.00 -19.27 6.20
N ALA A 85 -4.74 -19.20 7.31
CA ALA A 85 -6.20 -19.26 7.31
C ALA A 85 -6.84 -18.14 6.47
N ASN A 86 -6.16 -16.99 6.35
CA ASN A 86 -6.62 -15.83 5.58
C ASN A 86 -6.09 -15.81 4.14
N HIS A 87 -5.30 -16.81 3.71
CA HIS A 87 -4.60 -16.79 2.42
C HIS A 87 -5.40 -17.37 1.26
N SER A 88 -6.60 -17.92 1.46
CA SER A 88 -7.35 -18.58 0.40
C SER A 88 -7.80 -17.67 -0.75
N ARG A 89 -7.87 -16.34 -0.55
CA ARG A 89 -8.37 -15.35 -1.54
C ARG A 89 -7.65 -14.01 -1.56
N HIS A 90 -6.43 -13.93 -1.03
CA HIS A 90 -5.68 -12.69 -1.11
C HIS A 90 -5.34 -12.32 -2.56
N THR A 91 -5.30 -11.02 -2.85
CA THR A 91 -4.94 -10.50 -4.18
C THR A 91 -3.54 -9.90 -4.12
N VAL A 92 -2.71 -10.23 -5.09
CA VAL A 92 -1.34 -9.72 -5.22
C VAL A 92 -1.24 -8.85 -6.45
N TYR A 93 -0.99 -7.56 -6.25
CA TYR A 93 -0.71 -6.60 -7.30
C TYR A 93 0.80 -6.44 -7.43
N ARG A 94 1.33 -6.42 -8.66
CA ARG A 94 2.75 -6.24 -8.95
C ARG A 94 2.91 -5.26 -10.08
N THR A 95 3.73 -4.24 -9.88
CA THR A 95 4.12 -3.28 -10.90
C THR A 95 5.63 -3.27 -11.06
N GLY A 96 6.10 -3.02 -12.28
CA GLY A 96 7.50 -2.80 -12.60
C GLY A 96 7.69 -2.73 -14.11
N ARG A 97 8.63 -1.89 -14.56
CA ARG A 97 8.94 -1.70 -16.00
C ARG A 97 7.71 -1.31 -16.83
N GLY A 98 6.82 -0.50 -16.25
CA GLY A 98 5.58 -0.03 -16.90
C GLY A 98 4.47 -1.07 -17.06
N VAL A 99 4.59 -2.26 -16.45
CA VAL A 99 3.59 -3.32 -16.55
C VAL A 99 3.01 -3.64 -15.17
N GLU A 100 1.69 -3.82 -15.11
CA GLU A 100 0.98 -4.33 -13.95
C GLU A 100 0.58 -5.79 -14.15
N ARG A 101 0.68 -6.60 -13.08
CA ARG A 101 0.16 -7.95 -13.01
C ARG A 101 -0.62 -8.11 -11.71
N ILE A 102 -1.78 -8.76 -11.80
CA ILE A 102 -2.66 -9.01 -10.67
C ILE A 102 -2.90 -10.52 -10.62
N THR A 103 -2.66 -11.14 -9.48
CA THR A 103 -2.95 -12.56 -9.23
C THR A 103 -3.79 -12.73 -7.98
N VAL A 104 -4.54 -13.83 -7.90
CA VAL A 104 -5.26 -14.24 -6.69
C VAL A 104 -4.62 -15.50 -6.15
N GLY A 105 -4.41 -15.55 -4.84
CA GLY A 105 -3.66 -16.62 -4.20
C GLY A 105 -2.16 -16.42 -4.38
N PRO A 106 -1.37 -17.48 -4.66
CA PRO A 106 0.09 -17.45 -4.52
C PRO A 106 0.82 -16.28 -5.24
N PRO A 107 1.96 -15.84 -4.69
CA PRO A 107 2.56 -16.32 -3.44
C PRO A 107 1.85 -15.73 -2.21
N ALA A 108 1.82 -16.50 -1.12
CA ALA A 108 1.19 -16.06 0.11
C ALA A 108 1.98 -14.93 0.80
N PRO A 109 1.33 -14.01 1.55
CA PRO A 109 2.02 -13.02 2.36
C PRO A 109 2.64 -13.70 3.61
N SER A 110 3.70 -14.48 3.41
CA SER A 110 4.38 -15.26 4.46
C SER A 110 5.72 -14.65 4.88
N TRP A 111 6.31 -15.15 5.97
CA TRP A 111 7.67 -14.81 6.38
C TRP A 111 8.72 -15.17 5.33
N GLU A 112 8.55 -16.27 4.63
CA GLU A 112 9.44 -16.69 3.54
C GLU A 112 9.43 -15.67 2.40
N VAL A 113 8.25 -15.17 2.01
CA VAL A 113 8.12 -14.15 0.96
C VAL A 113 8.67 -12.79 1.41
N ILE A 114 8.53 -12.45 2.70
CA ILE A 114 9.20 -11.27 3.30
C ILE A 114 10.71 -11.38 3.15
N GLU A 115 11.26 -12.51 3.58
CA GLU A 115 12.69 -12.74 3.55
C GLU A 115 13.22 -12.72 2.12
N GLN A 116 12.56 -13.41 1.20
CA GLN A 116 12.91 -13.41 -0.21
C GLN A 116 12.93 -11.99 -0.78
N PHE A 117 11.90 -11.20 -0.50
CA PHE A 117 11.85 -9.80 -0.93
C PHE A 117 13.01 -8.99 -0.38
N LEU A 118 13.31 -9.08 0.92
CA LEU A 118 14.42 -8.36 1.52
C LEU A 118 15.77 -8.78 0.90
N ARG A 119 15.98 -10.08 0.67
CA ARG A 119 17.19 -10.60 0.01
C ARG A 119 17.35 -10.04 -1.40
N THR A 120 16.27 -10.00 -2.18
CA THR A 120 16.28 -9.45 -3.54
C THR A 120 16.44 -7.93 -3.53
N ALA A 121 15.70 -7.21 -2.69
CA ALA A 121 15.74 -5.75 -2.61
C ALA A 121 17.07 -5.23 -2.06
N MET A 122 17.76 -5.95 -1.16
CA MET A 122 19.11 -5.57 -0.73
C MET A 122 20.20 -5.87 -1.77
N ALA A 123 19.87 -6.62 -2.83
CA ALA A 123 20.73 -6.77 -4.00
C ALA A 123 20.52 -5.66 -5.05
N TRP A 124 19.58 -4.72 -4.79
CA TRP A 124 19.20 -3.60 -5.66
C TRP A 124 19.86 -2.28 -5.24
N PRO A 125 20.31 -1.45 -6.20
CA PRO A 125 21.42 -1.77 -7.09
C PRO A 125 22.73 -1.83 -6.29
N ARG A 126 23.50 -2.89 -6.48
CA ARG A 126 24.93 -2.85 -6.19
C ARG A 126 25.61 -2.09 -7.33
N ILE A 127 26.29 -1.00 -6.98
CA ILE A 127 27.47 -0.49 -7.72
C ILE A 127 28.39 -1.64 -8.11
#